data_AF-A0A937CA50-F1
#
_entry.id   AF-A0A937CA50-F1
#
_cell.length_a   1.000
_cell.length_b   1.000
_cell.length_c   1.000
_cell.angle_alpha   90.00
_cell.angle_beta   90.00
_cell.angle_gamma   90.00
#
_symmetry.space_group_name_H-M   'P 1'
#
loop_
_entity.id
_entity.type
_entity.pdbx_description
1 polymer ?
#
loop_
_entity_poly.entity_id
_entity_poly.type
_entity_poly.pdbx_seq_one_letter_code
_entity_poly.pdbx_strand_id
1 'polypeptide(L)'
;MPYVDVKPGDQYWEVIQKAGVTGILKGTGKADGWANKTYFFPDSTVAYNQFVDAINDLIPCLPVTDTIIGRPVQVKEAWDMLITLLHAIRLKKNIPHKWPSIVGDEQVAVWKDFIREPYPGNNAPVKRKHIAMLMSQLAIDPFMLEPDFKGKLK
;
A
#
# COMPACT_ATOMS: atom_id res chain seq x y z
N MET A 1 -6.58 13.15 11.49
CA MET A 1 -5.93 14.31 10.82
C MET A 1 -5.32 13.82 9.52
N PRO A 2 -5.41 14.58 8.42
CA PRO A 2 -4.73 14.23 7.19
C PRO A 2 -3.21 14.39 7.32
N TYR A 3 -2.44 13.68 6.51
CA TYR A 3 -0.99 13.84 6.44
C TYR A 3 -0.59 15.26 5.98
N VAL A 4 0.25 15.94 6.76
CA VAL A 4 0.52 17.38 6.59
C VAL A 4 1.41 17.73 5.40
N ASP A 5 2.19 16.75 4.93
CA ASP A 5 3.14 16.87 3.82
C ASP A 5 2.52 16.54 2.45
N VAL A 6 1.20 16.30 2.41
CA VAL A 6 0.44 16.05 1.17
C VAL A 6 -0.70 17.04 1.07
N LYS A 7 -0.65 17.93 0.08
CA LYS A 7 -1.65 19.00 -0.10
C LYS A 7 -2.95 18.45 -0.69
N PRO A 8 -4.14 18.99 -0.34
CA PRO A 8 -5.42 18.55 -0.92
C PRO A 8 -5.52 18.61 -2.46
N GLY A 9 -4.72 19.47 -3.11
CA GLY A 9 -4.66 19.55 -4.58
C GLY A 9 -3.70 18.54 -5.23
N ASP A 10 -3.00 17.71 -4.45
CA ASP A 10 -2.15 16.66 -5.00
C ASP A 10 -3.01 15.48 -5.50
N GLN A 11 -2.72 14.97 -6.70
CA GLN A 11 -3.43 13.82 -7.27
C GLN A 11 -3.38 12.57 -6.38
N TYR A 12 -2.33 12.45 -5.55
CA TYR A 12 -2.16 11.34 -4.63
C TYR A 12 -2.83 11.58 -3.27
N TRP A 13 -3.42 12.76 -3.04
CA TRP A 13 -3.92 13.14 -1.72
C TRP A 13 -4.93 12.13 -1.16
N GLU A 14 -5.99 11.84 -1.91
CA GLU A 14 -7.06 10.95 -1.47
C GLU A 14 -6.53 9.53 -1.21
N VAL A 15 -5.80 8.95 -2.17
CA VAL A 15 -5.26 7.59 -2.06
C VAL A 15 -4.26 7.46 -0.91
N ILE A 16 -3.49 8.51 -0.61
CA ILE A 16 -2.56 8.54 0.51
C ILE A 16 -3.31 8.57 1.84
N GLN A 17 -4.35 9.41 1.98
CA GLN A 17 -5.14 9.42 3.22
C GLN A 17 -5.76 8.05 3.47
N LYS A 18 -6.36 7.47 2.43
CA LYS A 18 -6.96 6.13 2.52
C LYS A 18 -5.93 5.04 2.84
N ALA A 19 -4.75 5.07 2.21
CA ALA A 19 -3.64 4.18 2.53
C ALA A 19 -3.13 4.30 3.96
N GLY A 20 -3.23 5.48 4.55
CA GLY A 20 -2.94 5.67 5.97
C GLY A 20 -3.90 4.93 6.90
N VAL A 21 -5.18 4.84 6.53
CA VAL A 21 -6.23 4.20 7.34
C VAL A 21 -6.05 2.69 7.41
N THR A 22 -5.51 2.05 6.36
CA THR A 22 -5.27 0.60 6.38
C THR A 22 -4.18 0.18 7.36
N GLY A 23 -3.31 1.11 7.77
CA GLY A 23 -2.14 0.81 8.60
C GLY A 23 -1.00 0.10 7.86
N ILE A 24 -1.15 -0.20 6.56
CA ILE A 24 -0.07 -0.80 5.75
C ILE A 24 1.04 0.23 5.50
N LEU A 25 0.66 1.46 5.14
CA LEU A 25 1.58 2.60 4.96
C LEU A 25 1.43 3.58 6.13
N LYS A 26 2.01 3.23 7.28
CA LYS A 26 1.96 4.02 8.51
C LYS A 26 2.66 5.37 8.33
N GLY A 27 2.03 6.46 8.76
CA GLY A 27 2.70 7.77 8.84
C GLY A 27 3.57 7.92 10.07
N THR A 28 4.44 8.93 10.06
CA THR A 28 5.34 9.25 11.15
C THR A 28 4.82 10.48 11.91
N GLY A 29 4.59 10.32 13.22
CA GLY A 29 4.32 11.45 14.10
C GLY A 29 5.59 12.24 14.38
N LYS A 30 5.53 13.56 14.25
CA LYS A 30 6.57 14.49 14.70
C LYS A 30 5.92 15.56 15.57
N ALA A 31 6.55 15.85 16.70
CA ALA A 31 6.18 16.99 17.53
C ALA A 31 6.63 18.27 16.83
N ASP A 32 5.70 19.19 16.62
CA ASP A 32 5.98 20.53 16.09
C ASP A 32 5.38 21.56 17.06
N GLY A 33 6.21 22.00 18.01
CA GLY A 33 5.78 22.78 19.16
C GLY A 33 4.76 22.02 20.02
N TRP A 34 3.57 22.61 20.18
CA TRP A 34 2.46 22.07 20.99
C TRP A 34 1.53 21.13 20.21
N ALA A 35 1.77 20.92 18.92
CA ALA A 35 0.94 20.10 18.06
C ALA A 35 1.68 18.85 17.59
N ASN A 36 0.98 17.72 17.59
CA ASN A 36 1.45 16.50 16.93
C ASN A 36 1.04 16.56 15.45
N LYS A 37 2.03 16.53 14.55
CA LYS A 37 1.82 16.46 13.11
C LYS A 37 2.16 15.07 12.60
N THR A 38 1.37 14.55 11.66
CA THR A 38 1.62 13.24 11.04
C THR A 38 2.06 13.44 9.60
N TYR A 39 3.17 12.82 9.23
CA TYR A 39 3.80 12.90 7.91
C TYR A 39 3.71 11.55 7.20
N PHE A 40 3.51 11.57 5.87
CA PHE A 40 3.45 10.36 5.06
C PHE A 40 4.76 10.03 4.34
N PHE A 41 5.55 11.05 3.99
CA PHE A 41 6.75 10.98 3.15
C PHE A 41 6.50 10.33 1.77
N PRO A 42 5.68 10.96 0.91
CA PRO A 42 5.17 10.35 -0.34
C PRO A 42 6.27 9.88 -1.30
N ASP A 43 7.39 10.58 -1.35
CA ASP A 43 8.52 10.26 -2.25
C ASP A 43 9.57 9.33 -1.64
N SER A 44 9.40 8.92 -0.38
CA SER A 44 10.29 7.91 0.23
C SER A 44 9.89 6.49 -0.16
N THR A 45 10.80 5.54 -0.01
CA THR A 45 10.57 4.10 -0.21
C THR A 45 10.20 3.41 1.10
N VAL A 46 9.61 2.22 1.01
CA VAL A 46 9.39 1.33 2.16
C VAL A 46 10.35 0.14 2.10
N ALA A 47 10.89 -0.28 3.24
CA ALA A 47 11.71 -1.48 3.30
C ALA A 47 10.84 -2.72 3.09
N TYR A 48 11.37 -3.72 2.39
CA TYR A 48 10.67 -4.94 2.03
C TYR A 48 10.12 -5.68 3.24
N ASN A 49 10.96 -5.93 4.25
CA ASN A 49 10.55 -6.59 5.48
C ASN A 49 9.45 -5.80 6.22
N GLN A 50 9.58 -4.47 6.32
CA GLN A 50 8.56 -3.63 6.95
C GLN A 50 7.22 -3.69 6.23
N PHE A 51 7.24 -3.79 4.90
CA PHE A 51 6.02 -3.89 4.10
C PHE A 51 5.35 -5.27 4.24
N VAL A 52 6.15 -6.34 4.25
CA VAL A 52 5.67 -7.70 4.53
C VAL A 52 5.05 -7.79 5.93
N ASP A 53 5.73 -7.26 6.95
CA ASP A 53 5.24 -7.24 8.33
C ASP A 53 3.92 -6.46 8.43
N ALA A 54 3.83 -5.29 7.78
CA ALA A 54 2.61 -4.48 7.79
C ALA A 54 1.42 -5.16 7.11
N ILE A 55 1.65 -5.93 6.03
CA ILE A 55 0.60 -6.72 5.38
C ILE A 55 0.19 -7.90 6.28
N ASN A 56 1.15 -8.60 6.87
CA ASN A 56 0.89 -9.74 7.75
C ASN A 56 0.21 -9.34 9.07
N ASP A 57 0.46 -8.13 9.58
CA ASP A 57 -0.26 -7.53 10.71
C ASP A 57 -1.76 -7.43 10.41
N LEU A 58 -2.13 -7.08 9.16
CA LEU A 58 -3.50 -6.95 8.70
C LEU A 58 -4.14 -8.33 8.44
N ILE A 59 -3.51 -9.13 7.58
CA ILE A 59 -3.83 -10.54 7.32
C ILE A 59 -2.53 -11.30 7.05
N PRO A 60 -2.20 -12.34 7.84
CA PRO A 60 -1.07 -13.23 7.58
C PRO A 60 -1.26 -13.97 6.24
N CYS A 61 -0.55 -13.53 5.19
CA CYS A 61 -0.65 -14.11 3.85
C CYS A 61 0.67 -14.11 3.06
N LEU A 62 1.71 -13.45 3.56
CA LEU A 62 3.02 -13.39 2.93
C LEU A 62 4.05 -14.18 3.73
N PRO A 63 5.02 -14.85 3.07
CA PRO A 63 6.11 -15.52 3.77
C PRO A 63 7.02 -14.49 4.45
N VAL A 64 7.37 -14.73 5.71
CA VAL A 64 8.39 -13.95 6.43
C VAL A 64 9.77 -14.52 6.04
N THR A 65 10.65 -13.68 5.50
CA THR A 65 12.01 -14.09 5.09
C THR A 65 13.06 -13.08 5.57
N ASP A 66 14.04 -13.56 6.33
CA ASP A 66 15.11 -12.74 6.93
C ASP A 66 16.21 -12.30 5.95
N THR A 67 16.22 -12.83 4.72
CA THR A 67 17.28 -12.57 3.73
C THR A 67 17.20 -11.18 3.07
N ILE A 68 16.19 -10.38 3.42
CA ILE A 68 15.79 -9.18 2.68
C ILE A 68 15.58 -7.96 3.61
N ILE A 69 16.45 -7.79 4.61
CA ILE A 69 16.28 -6.70 5.60
C ILE A 69 16.71 -5.36 4.99
N GLY A 70 15.84 -4.36 5.08
CA GLY A 70 16.17 -2.96 4.80
C GLY A 70 16.22 -2.54 3.32
N ARG A 71 16.20 -3.47 2.36
CA ARG A 71 16.13 -3.09 0.94
C ARG A 71 14.76 -2.51 0.60
N PRO A 72 14.67 -1.55 -0.33
CA PRO A 72 13.37 -1.04 -0.76
C PRO A 72 12.58 -2.11 -1.53
N VAL A 73 11.25 -2.06 -1.39
CA VAL A 73 10.32 -2.83 -2.22
C VAL A 73 10.43 -2.35 -3.67
N GLN A 74 10.37 -3.29 -4.62
CA GLN A 74 10.34 -2.99 -6.05
C GLN A 74 8.90 -2.92 -6.58
N VAL A 75 8.68 -2.28 -7.73
CA VAL A 75 7.33 -2.08 -8.30
C VAL A 75 6.56 -3.39 -8.46
N LYS A 76 7.18 -4.41 -9.08
CA LYS A 76 6.53 -5.70 -9.30
C LYS A 76 6.24 -6.44 -8.00
N GLU A 77 7.17 -6.38 -7.04
CA GLU A 77 7.00 -7.01 -5.73
C GLU A 77 5.86 -6.37 -4.94
N ALA A 78 5.75 -5.04 -4.95
CA ALA A 78 4.62 -4.35 -4.32
C ALA A 78 3.30 -4.81 -4.92
N TRP A 79 3.21 -4.91 -6.25
CA TRP A 79 2.02 -5.40 -6.93
C TRP A 79 1.69 -6.84 -6.53
N ASP A 80 2.63 -7.76 -6.59
CA ASP A 80 2.41 -9.17 -6.25
C ASP A 80 1.95 -9.36 -4.81
N MET A 81 2.53 -8.60 -3.87
CA MET A 81 2.11 -8.60 -2.47
C MET A 81 0.70 -8.06 -2.28
N LEU A 82 0.37 -6.95 -2.93
CA LEU A 82 -0.95 -6.34 -2.90
C LEU A 82 -2.02 -7.26 -3.50
N ILE A 83 -1.68 -7.98 -4.56
CA ILE A 83 -2.53 -9.01 -5.17
C ILE A 83 -2.72 -10.18 -4.21
N THR A 84 -1.66 -10.65 -3.56
CA THR A 84 -1.75 -11.73 -2.56
C THR A 84 -2.63 -11.33 -1.39
N LEU A 85 -2.49 -10.09 -0.91
CA LEU A 85 -3.35 -9.51 0.12
C LEU A 85 -4.81 -9.47 -0.35
N LEU A 86 -5.09 -9.01 -1.57
CA LEU A 86 -6.44 -8.97 -2.13
C LEU A 86 -7.09 -10.37 -2.15
N HIS A 87 -6.34 -11.40 -2.55
CA HIS A 87 -6.82 -12.78 -2.51
C HIS A 87 -7.15 -13.23 -1.09
N ALA A 88 -6.26 -12.95 -0.13
CA ALA A 88 -6.47 -13.31 1.27
C ALA A 88 -7.73 -12.62 1.85
N ILE A 89 -7.94 -11.34 1.53
CA ILE A 89 -9.15 -10.59 1.92
C ILE A 89 -10.41 -11.24 1.33
N ARG A 90 -10.39 -11.61 0.04
CA ARG A 90 -11.52 -12.25 -0.65
C ARG A 90 -11.90 -13.57 -0.02
N LEU A 91 -10.90 -14.42 0.24
CA LEU A 91 -11.10 -15.72 0.88
C LEU A 91 -11.71 -15.54 2.27
N LYS A 92 -11.17 -14.62 3.08
CA LYS A 92 -11.70 -14.35 4.42
C LYS A 92 -13.15 -13.85 4.41
N LYS A 93 -13.54 -13.07 3.39
CA LYS A 93 -14.90 -12.55 3.24
C LYS A 93 -15.86 -13.46 2.45
N ASN A 94 -15.42 -14.65 2.05
CA ASN A 94 -16.19 -15.54 1.16
C ASN A 94 -16.69 -14.85 -0.11
N ILE A 95 -15.92 -13.88 -0.64
CA ILE A 95 -16.25 -13.20 -1.89
C ILE A 95 -15.89 -14.15 -3.04
N PRO A 96 -16.85 -14.54 -3.90
CA PRO A 96 -16.58 -15.46 -4.99
C PRO A 96 -15.50 -14.88 -5.92
N HIS A 97 -14.60 -15.73 -6.39
CA HIS A 97 -13.69 -15.40 -7.48
C HIS A 97 -14.50 -15.15 -8.76
N LYS A 98 -14.95 -13.92 -8.95
CA LYS A 98 -15.43 -13.40 -10.24
C LYS A 98 -14.43 -12.31 -10.62
N TRP A 99 -13.76 -12.48 -11.77
CA TRP A 99 -12.82 -11.54 -12.43
C TRP A 99 -11.30 -11.73 -12.26
N PRO A 100 -10.56 -11.40 -13.35
CA PRO A 100 -9.93 -12.35 -14.27
C PRO A 100 -8.60 -12.88 -13.71
N SER A 101 -7.93 -13.76 -14.46
CA SER A 101 -6.53 -14.11 -14.23
C SER A 101 -5.73 -12.83 -14.11
N ILE A 102 -5.20 -12.53 -12.93
CA ILE A 102 -4.37 -11.35 -12.71
C ILE A 102 -3.18 -11.49 -13.64
N VAL A 103 -3.16 -10.67 -14.69
CA VAL A 103 -2.06 -10.71 -15.64
C VAL A 103 -0.87 -10.13 -14.91
N GLY A 104 0.27 -10.83 -14.94
CA GLY A 104 1.47 -10.44 -14.19
C GLY A 104 2.04 -9.06 -14.54
N ASP A 105 1.45 -8.35 -15.51
CA ASP A 105 1.89 -7.03 -15.97
C ASP A 105 0.84 -5.92 -15.75
N GLU A 106 -0.23 -6.17 -15.00
CA GLU A 106 -1.28 -5.16 -14.70
C GLU A 106 -0.73 -3.91 -14.00
N GLN A 107 0.34 -4.02 -13.20
CA GLN A 107 1.02 -2.87 -12.61
C GLN A 107 1.46 -1.84 -13.64
N VAL A 108 1.80 -2.27 -14.87
CA VAL A 108 2.23 -1.38 -15.95
C VAL A 108 1.04 -0.57 -16.48
N ALA A 109 -0.13 -1.20 -16.61
CA ALA A 109 -1.36 -0.53 -17.04
C ALA A 109 -1.79 0.49 -15.98
N VAL A 110 -1.87 0.06 -14.71
CA VAL A 110 -2.19 0.96 -13.58
C VAL A 110 -1.23 2.14 -13.52
N TRP A 111 0.07 1.90 -13.71
CA TRP A 111 1.05 2.98 -13.70
C TRP A 111 0.81 3.98 -14.83
N LYS A 112 0.60 3.50 -16.06
CA LYS A 112 0.36 4.37 -17.22
C LYS A 112 -0.91 5.20 -17.08
N ASP A 113 -1.97 4.62 -16.51
CA ASP A 113 -3.28 5.26 -16.43
C ASP A 113 -3.37 6.26 -15.27
N PHE A 114 -2.69 6.00 -14.14
CA PHE A 114 -2.88 6.76 -12.90
C PHE A 114 -1.63 7.47 -12.38
N ILE A 115 -0.43 7.11 -12.86
CA ILE A 115 0.84 7.69 -12.41
C ILE A 115 1.46 8.49 -13.55
N ARG A 116 1.60 9.80 -13.36
CA ARG A 116 2.14 10.72 -14.39
C ARG A 116 3.65 10.57 -14.62
N GLU A 117 4.36 9.83 -13.77
CA GLU A 117 5.78 9.56 -13.91
C GLU A 117 5.99 8.39 -14.90
N PRO A 118 7.04 8.39 -15.74
CA PRO A 118 7.35 7.26 -16.60
C PRO A 118 7.50 5.96 -15.80
N TYR A 119 7.08 4.83 -16.38
CA TYR A 119 7.23 3.53 -15.73
C TYR A 119 8.71 3.23 -15.49
N PRO A 120 9.17 3.08 -14.24
CA PRO A 120 10.59 2.97 -13.93
C PRO A 120 11.14 1.55 -14.14
N GLY A 121 10.27 0.59 -14.49
CA GLY A 121 10.61 -0.83 -14.62
C GLY A 121 10.22 -1.65 -13.39
N ASN A 122 10.06 -2.97 -13.59
CA ASN A 122 9.59 -3.89 -12.55
C ASN A 122 10.49 -3.92 -11.30
N ASN A 123 11.80 -3.77 -11.50
CA ASN A 123 12.82 -3.93 -10.45
C ASN A 123 13.21 -2.60 -9.78
N ALA A 124 12.59 -1.49 -10.17
CA ALA A 124 12.90 -0.19 -9.60
C ALA A 124 12.28 -0.06 -8.20
N PRO A 125 12.96 0.61 -7.24
CA PRO A 125 12.38 0.94 -5.94
C PRO A 125 11.08 1.74 -6.09
N VAL A 126 10.02 1.30 -5.40
CA VAL A 126 8.72 1.96 -5.46
C VAL A 126 8.55 2.98 -4.32
N LYS A 127 8.09 4.19 -4.69
CA LYS A 127 7.77 5.26 -3.73
C LYS A 127 6.45 4.96 -3.02
N ARG A 128 6.31 5.39 -1.77
CA ARG A 128 5.11 5.18 -0.95
C ARG A 128 3.83 5.71 -1.60
N LYS A 129 3.87 6.88 -2.26
CA LYS A 129 2.71 7.42 -3.01
C LYS A 129 2.27 6.51 -4.15
N HIS A 130 3.21 5.85 -4.82
CA HIS A 130 2.91 4.91 -5.90
C HIS A 130 2.34 3.60 -5.35
N ILE A 131 2.83 3.10 -4.20
CA ILE A 131 2.21 1.96 -3.51
C ILE A 131 0.75 2.29 -3.14
N ALA A 132 0.49 3.48 -2.59
CA ALA A 132 -0.86 3.92 -2.27
C ALA A 132 -1.77 3.94 -3.52
N MET A 133 -1.24 4.42 -4.65
CA MET A 133 -1.96 4.40 -5.93
C MET A 133 -2.21 2.97 -6.42
N LEU A 134 -1.19 2.10 -6.48
CA LEU A 134 -1.35 0.70 -6.87
C LEU A 134 -2.39 -0.02 -6.01
N MET A 135 -2.34 0.19 -4.69
CA MET A 135 -3.29 -0.37 -3.74
C MET A 135 -4.72 0.13 -3.98
N SER A 136 -4.89 1.40 -4.34
CA SER A 136 -6.22 1.98 -4.62
C SER A 136 -6.88 1.42 -5.87
N GLN A 137 -6.09 0.88 -6.82
CA GLN A 137 -6.59 0.31 -8.07
C GLN A 137 -6.87 -1.19 -7.96
N LEU A 138 -6.72 -1.79 -6.78
CA LEU A 138 -7.17 -3.15 -6.54
C LEU A 138 -8.69 -3.23 -6.59
N ALA A 139 -9.22 -4.29 -7.22
CA ALA A 139 -10.65 -4.46 -7.47
C ALA A 139 -11.55 -4.53 -6.22
N ILE A 140 -10.96 -4.78 -5.04
CA ILE A 140 -11.60 -4.46 -3.76
C ILE A 140 -10.82 -3.29 -3.23
N ASP A 141 -11.51 -2.16 -3.05
CA ASP A 141 -10.97 -1.03 -2.31
C ASP A 141 -10.61 -1.53 -0.89
N PRO A 142 -9.31 -1.74 -0.57
CA PRO A 142 -8.92 -2.26 0.75
C PRO A 142 -9.19 -1.23 1.85
N PHE A 143 -9.54 0.00 1.49
CA PHE A 143 -9.98 1.07 2.39
C PHE A 143 -11.40 0.84 2.92
N MET A 144 -12.19 -0.04 2.29
CA MET A 144 -13.53 -0.44 2.73
C MET A 144 -13.52 -1.55 3.79
N LEU A 145 -12.34 -1.91 4.30
CA LEU A 145 -12.20 -2.93 5.34
C LEU A 145 -12.27 -2.28 6.71
N GLU A 146 -13.22 -2.70 7.54
CA GLU A 146 -13.28 -2.28 8.94
C GLU A 146 -12.32 -3.14 9.79
N PRO A 147 -11.22 -2.57 10.31
CA PRO A 147 -10.41 -3.27 11.30
C PRO A 147 -11.16 -3.36 12.64
N ASP A 148 -10.82 -4.38 13.42
CA ASP A 148 -11.18 -4.48 14.83
C ASP A 148 -10.39 -3.44 15.67
N PHE A 149 -10.67 -3.37 16.97
CA PHE A 149 -9.99 -2.44 17.88
C PHE A 149 -8.47 -2.67 18.00
N LYS A 150 -7.94 -3.80 17.47
CA LYS A 150 -6.52 -4.15 17.44
C LYS A 150 -5.90 -3.92 16.05
N GLY A 151 -6.64 -3.36 15.09
CA GLY A 151 -6.14 -3.12 13.73
C GLY A 151 -6.19 -4.36 12.82
N LYS A 152 -6.79 -5.47 13.27
CA LYS A 152 -6.91 -6.70 12.48
C LYS A 152 -8.25 -6.74 11.77
N LEU A 153 -8.31 -7.31 10.57
CA LEU A 153 -9.60 -7.44 9.89
C LEU A 153 -10.52 -8.40 10.66
N LYS A 154 -11.80 -8.04 10.83
CA LYS A 154 -12.84 -8.96 11.31
C LYS A 154 -13.06 -10.08 10.30
#